data_AF-X1JXF3-F1
#
_entry.id   AF-X1JXF3-F1
#
_cell.length_a   1.000
_cell.length_b   1.000
_cell.length_c   1.000
_cell.angle_alpha   90.00
_cell.angle_beta   90.00
_cell.angle_gamma   90.00
#
_symmetry.space_group_name_H-M   'P 1'
#
loop_
_entity.id
_entity.type
_entity.pdbx_description
1 polymer ?
#
loop_
_entity_poly.entity_id
_entity_poly.type
_entity_poly.pdbx_seq_one_letter_code
_entity_poly.pdbx_strand_id
1 'polypeptide(L)' 'MTESPINAPPFSPGPENELLKFRVPEVEDIEVVLIRLEDGRIVARTAEELEAEEGQSGE' A
#
# COMPACT_ATOMS: atom_id res chain seq x y z
N MET A 1 49.77 -17.32 -30.21
CA MET A 1 49.14 -16.43 -29.21
C MET A 1 47.68 -16.85 -29.10
N THR A 2 47.29 -17.46 -27.98
CA THR A 2 45.92 -17.50 -27.40
C THR A 2 45.97 -18.42 -26.17
N GLU A 3 46.51 -17.91 -25.07
CA GLU A 3 46.31 -18.54 -23.76
C GLU A 3 44.93 -18.15 -23.25
N SER A 4 44.02 -19.12 -23.17
CA SER A 4 42.72 -18.94 -22.52
C SER A 4 42.89 -19.07 -21.01
N PRO A 5 42.44 -18.11 -20.19
CA PRO A 5 42.61 -18.21 -18.74
C PRO A 5 41.58 -19.20 -18.17
N ILE A 6 42.00 -20.45 -17.98
CA ILE A 6 41.29 -21.45 -17.19
C ILE A 6 41.69 -21.25 -15.73
N ASN A 7 40.95 -20.40 -15.01
CA ASN A 7 40.70 -20.45 -13.55
C ASN A 7 40.17 -19.11 -13.05
N ALA A 8 38.94 -18.74 -13.44
CA ALA A 8 38.16 -17.82 -12.63
C ALA A 8 37.37 -18.69 -11.62
N PRO A 9 37.51 -18.49 -10.30
CA PRO A 9 36.62 -19.13 -9.34
C PRO A 9 35.17 -18.75 -9.68
N PRO A 10 34.17 -19.61 -9.42
CA PRO A 10 32.78 -19.27 -9.70
C PRO A 10 32.45 -17.98 -8.96
N PHE A 11 32.05 -16.95 -9.71
CA PHE A 11 31.58 -15.69 -9.16
C PHE A 11 30.39 -16.02 -8.26
N SER A 12 30.64 -16.19 -6.98
CA SER A 12 29.62 -16.32 -5.95
C SER A 12 29.38 -14.91 -5.48
N PRO A 13 28.34 -14.23 -6.00
CA PRO A 13 28.10 -12.86 -5.61
C PRO A 13 27.81 -12.88 -4.11
N GLY A 14 28.59 -12.14 -3.33
CA GLY A 14 28.47 -12.09 -1.87
C GLY A 14 27.05 -11.67 -1.42
N PRO A 15 26.76 -11.68 -0.11
CA PRO A 15 25.43 -11.33 0.43
C PRO A 15 24.95 -9.93 0.02
N GLU A 16 25.86 -9.08 -0.45
CA GLU A 16 25.59 -7.77 -1.08
C GLU A 16 24.79 -7.83 -2.41
N ASN A 17 24.63 -9.01 -3.00
CA ASN A 17 23.93 -9.22 -4.28
C ASN A 17 22.63 -10.03 -4.15
N GLU A 18 22.21 -10.37 -2.94
CA GLU A 18 20.98 -11.13 -2.71
C GLU A 18 19.78 -10.17 -2.71
N LEU A 19 18.89 -10.28 -3.70
CA LEU A 19 17.70 -9.44 -3.80
C LEU A 19 16.75 -9.72 -2.64
N LEU A 20 16.61 -8.72 -1.76
CA LEU A 20 15.72 -8.79 -0.61
C LEU A 20 14.25 -8.74 -1.07
N LYS A 21 13.42 -9.62 -0.51
CA LYS A 21 11.97 -9.65 -0.76
C LYS A 21 11.24 -9.01 0.41
N PHE A 22 10.47 -7.98 0.13
CA PHE A 22 9.59 -7.33 1.10
C PHE A 22 8.13 -7.51 0.66
N ARG A 23 7.23 -7.64 1.64
CA ARG A 23 5.79 -7.49 1.40
C ARG A 23 5.43 -6.03 1.65
N VAL A 24 5.03 -5.32 0.60
CA VAL A 24 4.56 -3.94 0.70
C VAL A 24 3.05 -3.98 0.95
N PRO A 25 2.53 -3.37 2.03
CA PRO A 25 1.10 -3.24 2.22
C PRO A 25 0.52 -2.30 1.17
N GLU A 26 -0.62 -2.69 0.59
CA GLU A 26 -1.40 -1.80 -0.27
C GLU A 26 -2.16 -0.81 0.61
N VAL A 27 -2.04 0.48 0.29
CA VAL A 27 -2.77 1.57 0.93
C VAL A 27 -3.69 2.18 -0.10
N GLU A 28 -4.92 2.46 0.31
CA GLU A 28 -5.93 3.10 -0.53
C GLU A 28 -6.19 4.52 0.00
N ASP A 29 -6.12 5.50 -0.90
CA ASP A 29 -6.53 6.86 -0.62
C ASP A 29 -8.02 6.99 -0.89
N ILE A 30 -8.80 7.25 0.15
CA ILE A 30 -10.26 7.44 0.05
C ILE A 30 -10.64 8.88 0.37
N GLU A 31 -11.59 9.43 -0.39
CA GLU A 31 -12.13 10.76 -0.14
C GLU A 31 -13.22 10.69 0.94
N VAL A 32 -13.07 11.52 1.96
CA VAL A 32 -14.02 11.62 3.08
C VAL A 32 -14.40 13.07 3.33
N VAL A 33 -15.62 13.27 3.82
CA VAL A 33 -16.06 14.55 4.36
C VAL A 33 -16.13 14.48 5.89
N LEU A 34 -15.79 15.59 6.54
CA LEU A 34 -15.93 15.71 8.00
C LEU A 34 -17.28 16.32 8.34
N ILE A 35 -18.04 15.63 9.17
CA ILE A 35 -19.38 16.03 9.59
C ILE A 35 -19.38 16.22 11.10
N ARG A 36 -19.92 17.36 11.55
CA ARG A 36 -20.15 17.62 12.96
C ARG A 36 -21.56 17.19 13.34
N LEU A 37 -21.66 16.24 14.25
CA LEU A 37 -22.92 15.76 14.80
C LEU A 37 -23.45 16.72 15.88
N GLU A 38 -24.73 16.60 16.19
CA GLU A 38 -25.43 17.45 17.17
C GLU A 38 -24.88 17.29 18.60
N ASP A 39 -24.34 16.11 18.92
CA ASP A 39 -23.67 15.83 20.20
C ASP A 39 -22.24 16.42 20.29
N GLY A 40 -21.81 17.13 19.25
CA GLY A 40 -20.51 17.80 19.17
C GLY A 40 -19.36 16.92 18.65
N ARG A 41 -19.59 15.63 18.37
CA ARG A 41 -18.58 14.75 17.76
C ARG A 41 -18.34 15.11 16.29
N ILE A 42 -17.12 14.84 15.81
CA ILE A 42 -16.77 14.95 14.39
C ILE A 42 -16.53 13.53 13.87
N VAL A 43 -17.22 13.17 12.80
CA VAL A 43 -17.05 11.88 12.09
C VAL A 43 -16.58 12.13 10.67
N ALA A 44 -15.77 11.20 10.15
CA ALA A 44 -15.41 11.15 8.74
C ALA A 44 -16.34 10.15 8.05
N ARG A 45 -16.95 10.55 6.94
CA ARG A 45 -17.85 9.71 6.13
C ARG A 45 -17.44 9.73 4.67
N THR A 46 -17.50 8.57 4.02
CA THR A 46 -17.41 8.48 2.56
C THR A 46 -18.73 8.89 1.91
N ALA A 47 -18.71 9.15 0.60
CA ALA A 47 -19.94 9.43 -0.15
C ALA A 47 -20.94 8.25 -0.08
N GLU A 48 -20.45 7.02 -0.19
CA GLU A 48 -21.26 5.81 -0.13
C GLU A 48 -21.97 5.63 1.23
N GLU A 49 -21.28 5.95 2.33
CA GLU A 49 -21.89 5.92 3.67
C GLU A 49 -23.04 6.93 3.80
N LEU A 50 -22.92 8.10 3.18
CA LEU A 50 -23.94 9.16 3.24
C LEU A 50 -25.18 8.79 2.43
N GLU A 51 -25.01 8.24 1.23
CA GLU A 51 -26.11 7.75 0.40
C GLU A 51 -26.91 6.63 1.11
N ALA A 52 -26.21 5.76 1.85
CA ALA A 52 -26.85 4.70 2.62
C ALA A 52 -27.67 5.20 3.81
N GLU A 53 -27.24 6.30 4.46
CA GLU A 53 -27.95 6.93 5.58
C GLU A 53 -29.18 7.73 5.10
N GLU A 54 -29.10 8.39 3.93
CA GLU A 54 -30.23 9.13 3.34
C GLU A 54 -31.41 8.20 2.95
N GLY A 55 -31.11 6.97 2.51
CA GLY A 55 -32.11 5.97 2.17
C GLY A 55 -32.93 5.40 3.35
N GLN A 56 -32.52 5.63 4.60
CA GLN A 56 -33.19 5.10 5.79
C GLN A 56 -34.03 6.14 6.54
N SER A 57 -33.98 7.41 6.13
CA SER A 57 -34.66 8.52 6.83
C SER A 57 -36.00 8.91 6.18
N GLY A 58 -36.46 8.14 5.19
CA GLY A 58 -37.70 8.37 4.45
C GLY A 58 -38.65 7.18 4.49
N GLU A 59 -39.21 6.88 5.67
CA GLU A 59 -40.42 6.05 5.81
C GLU A 59 -41.30 6.54 6.97
#